data_AF-A0A3S0U224-F1
#
_entry.id   AF-A0A3S0U224-F1
#
_cell.length_a   1.000
_cell.length_b   1.000
_cell.length_c   1.000
_cell.angle_alpha   90.00
_cell.angle_beta   90.00
_cell.angle_gamma   90.00
#
_symmetry.space_group_name_H-M   'P 1'
#
loop_
_entity.id
_entity.type
_entity.pdbx_description
1 polymer ?
#
loop_
_entity_poly.entity_id
_entity_poly.type
_entity_poly.pdbx_seq_one_letter_code
_entity_poly.pdbx_strand_id
1 'polypeptide(L)'
;MQILTLIRQSIPLFTFAMGITAWVFLPSHFGALEFQSKALFTFFLSLTVLSCLLLPLGARFMEILKIGVYVLFFITFILTLEPFYITFLEGKMIYSRLVLSYHPDKALGMMFSWFQRRLSTHYELYGIWLGFSGIPVLLLCYFFHLLCLVPGRRLFLDRSYRVKEGPWVAGFLDRNKEKELLKNKKGLSLGVPFDEKGTKGRILRYLPNPSKGWLAGHHVVISGSQGGKGVSCVLPAILDHEGPVAVLDIKGELFAMTQKERKKKGRKVVVLNPFNVVEENQWHWNPLDYIRPEEFERDSRIIIEGLLEPETPYNQHFYKIAADIL
;
A
#
# COMPACT_ATOMS: atom_id res chain seq x y z
N MET A 1 14.19 -10.71 -8.50
CA MET A 1 13.08 -9.80 -8.13
C MET A 1 13.02 -8.55 -9.01
N GLN A 2 14.13 -7.80 -9.21
CA GLN A 2 14.16 -6.59 -10.05
C GLN A 2 13.74 -6.78 -11.51
N ILE A 3 14.12 -7.90 -12.16
CA ILE A 3 13.75 -8.19 -13.56
C ILE A 3 12.23 -8.34 -13.73
N LEU A 4 11.55 -9.04 -12.81
CA LEU A 4 10.09 -9.18 -12.85
C LEU A 4 9.39 -7.83 -12.64
N THR A 5 9.94 -6.96 -11.78
CA THR A 5 9.40 -5.61 -11.58
C THR A 5 9.57 -4.75 -12.83
N LEU A 6 10.72 -4.85 -13.50
CA LEU A 6 11.01 -4.15 -14.74
C LEU A 6 10.06 -4.60 -15.86
N ILE A 7 9.89 -5.92 -16.04
CA ILE A 7 8.96 -6.49 -17.04
C ILE A 7 7.54 -6.00 -16.79
N ARG A 8 7.06 -6.01 -15.54
CA ARG A 8 5.71 -5.52 -15.19
C ARG A 8 5.51 -4.04 -15.53
N GLN A 9 6.55 -3.21 -15.39
CA GLN A 9 6.48 -1.78 -15.71
C GLN A 9 6.49 -1.50 -17.22
N SER A 10 7.05 -2.41 -18.02
CA SER A 10 7.15 -2.25 -19.48
C SER A 10 5.89 -2.66 -20.24
N ILE A 11 5.02 -3.48 -19.65
CA ILE A 11 3.81 -4.01 -20.31
C ILE A 11 2.88 -2.90 -20.85
N PRO A 12 2.49 -1.88 -20.05
CA PRO A 12 1.61 -0.82 -20.55
C PRO A 12 2.23 0.00 -21.68
N LEU A 13 3.55 0.23 -21.61
CA LEU A 13 4.27 0.98 -22.63
C LEU A 13 4.31 0.20 -23.96
N PHE A 14 4.49 -1.11 -23.87
CA PHE A 14 4.51 -2.01 -25.01
C PHE A 14 3.14 -2.11 -25.69
N THR A 15 2.06 -2.30 -24.92
CA THR A 15 0.69 -2.35 -25.50
C THR A 15 0.29 -1.04 -26.14
N PHE A 16 0.72 0.09 -25.57
CA PHE A 16 0.46 1.41 -26.14
C PHE A 16 1.23 1.63 -27.46
N ALA A 17 2.52 1.28 -27.48
CA ALA A 17 3.37 1.36 -28.67
C ALA A 17 2.86 0.46 -29.81
N MET A 18 2.45 -0.77 -29.48
CA MET A 18 1.80 -1.66 -30.45
C MET A 18 0.51 -1.04 -31.02
N GLY A 19 -0.32 -0.43 -30.16
CA GLY A 19 -1.53 0.26 -30.60
C GLY A 19 -1.24 1.38 -31.59
N ILE A 20 -0.35 2.31 -31.25
CA ILE A 20 0.03 3.41 -32.15
C ILE A 20 0.59 2.89 -33.47
N THR A 21 1.47 1.90 -33.41
CA THR A 21 2.07 1.29 -34.61
C THR A 21 0.97 0.69 -35.49
N ALA A 22 0.04 -0.03 -34.89
CA ALA A 22 -1.09 -0.59 -35.60
C ALA A 22 -1.94 0.51 -36.27
N TRP A 23 -2.25 1.60 -35.57
CA TRP A 23 -3.04 2.70 -36.11
C TRP A 23 -2.35 3.42 -37.28
N VAL A 24 -1.04 3.64 -37.21
CA VAL A 24 -0.30 4.36 -38.26
C VAL A 24 -0.08 3.51 -39.51
N PHE A 25 0.21 2.22 -39.35
CA PHE A 25 0.68 1.38 -40.45
C PHE A 25 -0.38 0.46 -41.08
N LEU A 26 -1.45 0.08 -40.38
CA LEU A 26 -2.52 -0.75 -40.97
C LEU A 26 -3.42 -0.03 -41.99
N PRO A 27 -3.82 1.25 -41.81
CA PRO A 27 -4.69 1.92 -42.77
C PRO A 27 -4.03 2.09 -44.15
N SER A 28 -2.72 2.27 -44.21
CA SER A 28 -1.98 2.52 -45.45
C SER A 28 -1.81 1.27 -46.32
N HIS A 29 -1.90 0.07 -45.74
CA HIS A 29 -1.76 -1.20 -46.47
C HIS A 29 -3.10 -1.77 -46.96
N PHE A 30 -4.21 -1.34 -46.36
CA PHE A 30 -5.53 -1.91 -46.62
C PHE A 30 -6.59 -0.81 -46.62
N GLY A 31 -6.73 -0.06 -47.72
CA GLY A 31 -7.66 1.08 -47.82
C GLY A 31 -9.14 0.75 -47.56
N ALA A 32 -9.56 -0.52 -47.64
CA ALA A 32 -10.90 -0.98 -47.28
C ALA A 32 -11.09 -1.30 -45.77
N LEU A 33 -10.02 -1.21 -44.97
CA LEU A 33 -9.95 -1.59 -43.55
C LEU A 33 -9.79 -0.39 -42.60
N GLU A 34 -10.12 0.84 -43.01
CA GLU A 34 -9.96 2.02 -42.13
C GLU A 34 -10.78 1.89 -40.82
N PHE A 35 -11.95 1.25 -40.88
CA PHE A 35 -12.69 0.88 -39.67
C PHE A 35 -11.96 -0.21 -38.86
N GLN A 36 -11.35 -1.19 -39.50
CA GLN A 36 -10.68 -2.27 -38.77
C GLN A 36 -9.39 -1.80 -38.07
N SER A 37 -8.64 -0.86 -38.65
CA SER A 37 -7.43 -0.30 -38.05
C SER A 37 -7.72 0.54 -36.80
N LYS A 38 -8.80 1.35 -36.82
CA LYS A 38 -9.24 2.12 -35.64
C LYS A 38 -9.86 1.24 -34.55
N ALA A 39 -10.59 0.19 -34.91
CA ALA A 39 -11.09 -0.81 -33.94
C ALA A 39 -9.92 -1.50 -33.20
N LEU A 40 -8.89 -1.87 -33.95
CA LEU A 40 -7.69 -2.53 -33.41
C LEU A 40 -6.85 -1.57 -32.55
N PHE A 41 -6.74 -0.29 -32.93
CA PHE A 41 -6.16 0.73 -32.06
C PHE A 41 -6.90 0.85 -30.73
N THR A 42 -8.23 0.92 -30.78
CA THR A 42 -9.11 1.01 -29.60
C THR A 42 -8.99 -0.23 -28.71
N PHE A 43 -8.80 -1.41 -29.30
CA PHE A 43 -8.49 -2.66 -28.59
C PHE A 43 -7.16 -2.56 -27.81
N PHE A 44 -6.08 -2.13 -28.46
CA PHE A 44 -4.76 -1.98 -27.79
C PHE A 44 -4.76 -0.89 -26.72
N LEU A 45 -5.52 0.18 -26.93
CA LEU A 45 -5.74 1.23 -25.93
C LEU A 45 -6.47 0.67 -24.71
N SER A 46 -7.45 -0.20 -24.94
CA SER A 46 -8.17 -0.91 -23.87
C SER A 46 -7.26 -1.83 -23.07
N LEU A 47 -6.40 -2.61 -23.75
CA LEU A 47 -5.39 -3.45 -23.09
C LEU A 47 -4.40 -2.63 -22.27
N THR A 48 -3.98 -1.48 -22.80
CA THR A 48 -3.10 -0.55 -22.09
C THR A 48 -3.76 -0.09 -20.80
N VAL A 49 -5.01 0.39 -20.86
CA VAL A 49 -5.78 0.78 -19.67
C VAL A 49 -5.88 -0.38 -18.68
N LEU A 50 -6.25 -1.58 -19.13
CA LEU A 50 -6.39 -2.76 -18.26
C LEU A 50 -5.07 -3.13 -17.56
N SER A 51 -3.94 -3.09 -18.29
CA SER A 51 -2.62 -3.38 -17.73
C SER A 51 -2.19 -2.37 -16.68
N CYS A 52 -2.50 -1.08 -16.88
CA CYS A 52 -2.26 -0.04 -15.89
C CYS A 52 -3.09 -0.23 -14.61
N LEU A 53 -4.28 -0.84 -14.72
CA LEU A 53 -5.18 -1.07 -13.60
C LEU A 53 -4.82 -2.33 -12.80
N LEU A 54 -4.37 -3.40 -13.47
CA LEU A 54 -4.10 -4.70 -12.84
C LEU A 54 -2.68 -4.85 -12.29
N LEU A 55 -1.70 -4.13 -12.84
CA LEU A 55 -0.30 -4.30 -12.46
C LEU A 55 0.08 -3.38 -11.27
N PRO A 56 0.74 -3.91 -10.23
CA PRO A 56 1.23 -3.10 -9.11
C PRO A 56 2.42 -2.25 -9.58
N LEU A 57 2.15 -1.02 -9.97
CA LEU A 57 3.15 -0.04 -10.43
C LEU A 57 3.66 0.83 -9.27
N GLY A 58 4.88 1.37 -9.39
CA GLY A 58 5.51 2.16 -8.34
C GLY A 58 4.78 3.48 -8.03
N ALA A 59 4.89 3.96 -6.79
CA ALA A 59 4.05 5.03 -6.23
C ALA A 59 4.01 6.35 -7.03
N ARG A 60 5.14 6.81 -7.59
CA ARG A 60 5.18 8.04 -8.42
C ARG A 60 4.70 7.83 -9.86
N PHE A 61 5.01 6.67 -10.44
CA PHE A 61 4.57 6.32 -11.79
C PHE A 61 3.04 6.15 -11.84
N MET A 62 2.46 5.65 -10.74
CA MET A 62 1.02 5.52 -10.53
C MET A 62 0.25 6.83 -10.65
N GLU A 63 0.78 7.97 -10.20
CA GLU A 63 0.03 9.24 -10.20
C GLU A 63 -0.15 9.81 -11.62
N ILE A 64 0.94 9.86 -12.40
CA ILE A 64 0.92 10.35 -13.79
C ILE A 64 0.13 9.38 -14.68
N LEU A 65 0.35 8.07 -14.50
CA LEU A 65 -0.31 7.06 -15.31
C LEU A 65 -1.81 6.94 -14.98
N LYS A 66 -2.25 7.22 -13.75
CA LYS A 66 -3.69 7.24 -13.41
C LYS A 66 -4.45 8.33 -14.15
N ILE A 67 -3.93 9.57 -14.16
CA ILE A 67 -4.54 10.66 -14.95
C ILE A 67 -4.52 10.29 -16.44
N GLY A 68 -3.41 9.74 -16.92
CA GLY A 68 -3.30 9.20 -18.26
C GLY A 68 -4.35 8.13 -18.56
N VAL A 69 -4.60 7.20 -17.64
CA VAL A 69 -5.59 6.12 -17.78
C VAL A 69 -7.01 6.64 -17.88
N TYR A 70 -7.39 7.67 -17.12
CA TYR A 70 -8.72 8.30 -17.26
C TYR A 70 -8.89 8.95 -18.64
N VAL A 71 -7.86 9.65 -19.11
CA VAL A 71 -7.86 10.27 -20.44
C VAL A 71 -7.91 9.21 -21.53
N LEU A 72 -7.08 8.17 -21.43
CA LEU A 72 -7.04 7.06 -22.39
C LEU A 72 -8.36 6.29 -22.39
N PHE A 73 -8.96 6.01 -21.23
CA PHE A 73 -10.27 5.37 -21.14
C PHE A 73 -11.36 6.18 -21.84
N PHE A 74 -11.38 7.50 -21.64
CA PHE A 74 -12.35 8.39 -22.31
C PHE A 74 -12.13 8.44 -23.82
N ILE A 75 -10.87 8.48 -24.27
CA ILE A 75 -10.51 8.39 -25.69
C ILE A 75 -10.97 7.04 -26.27
N THR A 76 -10.71 5.92 -25.59
CA THR A 76 -11.17 4.59 -26.00
C THR A 76 -12.69 4.56 -26.14
N PHE A 77 -13.41 5.13 -25.18
CA PHE A 77 -14.88 5.19 -25.20
C PHE A 77 -15.42 5.99 -26.38
N ILE A 78 -14.85 7.17 -26.66
CA ILE A 78 -15.23 7.99 -27.82
C ILE A 78 -14.97 7.22 -29.11
N LEU A 79 -13.79 6.62 -29.25
CA LEU A 79 -13.43 5.87 -30.45
C LEU A 79 -14.40 4.70 -30.67
N THR A 80 -14.74 3.93 -29.63
CA THR A 80 -15.70 2.83 -29.74
C THR A 80 -17.06 3.27 -30.31
N LEU A 81 -17.51 4.50 -30.05
CA LEU A 81 -18.79 5.04 -30.54
C LEU A 81 -18.71 5.69 -31.94
N GLU A 82 -17.51 5.91 -32.47
CA GLU A 82 -17.28 6.66 -33.72
C GLU A 82 -18.11 6.15 -34.92
N PRO A 83 -18.18 4.84 -35.24
CA PRO A 83 -18.94 4.38 -36.41
C PRO A 83 -20.44 4.62 -36.28
N PHE A 84 -20.96 4.52 -35.07
CA PHE A 84 -22.38 4.78 -34.79
C PHE A 84 -22.68 6.27 -34.91
N TYR A 85 -21.77 7.13 -34.43
CA TYR A 85 -21.91 8.58 -34.53
C TYR A 85 -21.85 9.06 -35.99
N ILE A 86 -20.92 8.54 -36.80
CA ILE A 86 -20.86 8.86 -38.24
C ILE A 86 -22.16 8.44 -38.94
N THR A 87 -22.64 7.24 -38.64
CA THR A 87 -23.91 6.73 -39.20
C THR A 87 -25.10 7.61 -38.83
N PHE A 88 -25.14 8.11 -37.60
CA PHE A 88 -26.15 9.05 -37.13
C PHE A 88 -26.07 10.39 -37.88
N LEU A 89 -24.87 10.96 -38.08
CA LEU A 89 -24.68 12.21 -38.81
C LEU A 89 -25.13 12.11 -40.27
N GLU A 90 -24.79 11.02 -40.95
CA GLU A 90 -25.24 10.75 -42.31
C GLU A 90 -26.77 10.59 -42.39
N GLY A 91 -27.36 9.84 -41.46
CA GLY A 91 -28.81 9.70 -41.35
C GLY A 91 -29.50 11.04 -41.15
N LYS A 92 -28.96 11.90 -40.27
CA LYS A 92 -29.45 13.26 -40.06
C LYS A 92 -29.38 14.10 -41.33
N MET A 93 -28.28 13.99 -42.09
CA MET A 93 -28.12 14.71 -43.36
C MET A 93 -29.15 14.27 -44.40
N ILE A 94 -29.41 12.97 -44.49
CA ILE A 94 -30.42 12.39 -45.38
C ILE A 94 -31.81 12.86 -44.98
N TYR A 95 -32.13 12.82 -43.69
CA TYR A 95 -33.41 13.33 -43.18
C TYR A 95 -33.61 14.80 -43.54
N SER A 96 -32.62 15.66 -43.29
CA SER A 96 -32.69 17.09 -43.62
C SER A 96 -32.93 17.34 -45.11
N ARG A 97 -32.37 16.51 -46.01
CA ARG A 97 -32.64 16.60 -47.45
C ARG A 97 -34.05 16.12 -47.81
N LEU A 98 -34.53 15.05 -47.17
CA LEU A 98 -35.84 14.46 -47.46
C LEU A 98 -37.00 15.36 -47.01
N VAL A 99 -36.84 16.10 -45.91
CA VAL A 99 -37.86 17.04 -45.40
C VAL A 99 -38.08 18.22 -46.37
N LEU A 100 -37.15 18.51 -47.28
CA LEU A 100 -37.35 19.51 -48.34
C LEU A 100 -38.32 19.05 -49.43
N SER A 101 -38.51 17.74 -49.61
CA SER A 101 -39.34 17.16 -50.67
C SER A 101 -40.54 16.36 -50.18
N TYR A 102 -40.58 15.97 -48.91
CA TYR A 102 -41.60 15.09 -48.33
C TYR A 102 -42.06 15.57 -46.95
N HIS A 103 -43.28 15.18 -46.56
CA HIS A 103 -43.78 15.40 -45.20
C HIS A 103 -42.85 14.75 -44.16
N PRO A 104 -42.62 15.37 -42.98
CA PRO A 104 -41.66 14.90 -41.98
C PRO A 104 -41.79 13.41 -41.61
N ASP A 105 -43.01 12.88 -41.48
CA ASP A 105 -43.23 11.48 -41.13
C ASP A 105 -42.75 10.52 -42.23
N LYS A 106 -42.97 10.89 -43.50
CA LYS A 106 -42.51 10.11 -44.65
C LYS A 106 -40.99 10.20 -44.80
N ALA A 107 -40.41 11.38 -44.59
CA ALA A 107 -38.96 11.59 -44.58
C ALA A 107 -38.28 10.77 -43.47
N LEU A 108 -38.89 10.70 -42.29
CA LEU A 108 -38.41 9.91 -41.16
C LEU A 108 -38.46 8.40 -41.47
N GLY A 109 -39.57 7.91 -42.02
CA GLY A 109 -39.69 6.51 -42.46
C GLY A 109 -38.64 6.13 -43.50
N MET A 110 -38.40 7.00 -44.48
CA MET A 110 -37.37 6.81 -45.51
C MET A 110 -35.95 6.83 -44.93
N MET A 111 -35.67 7.70 -43.96
CA MET A 111 -34.39 7.72 -43.24
C MET A 111 -34.18 6.41 -42.46
N PHE A 112 -35.21 5.88 -41.82
CA PHE A 112 -35.14 4.59 -41.12
C PHE A 112 -34.89 3.42 -42.09
N SER A 113 -35.55 3.40 -43.25
CA SER A 113 -35.28 2.40 -44.29
C SER A 113 -33.84 2.48 -44.79
N TRP A 114 -33.29 3.69 -44.98
CA TRP A 114 -31.89 3.87 -45.33
C TRP A 114 -30.96 3.36 -44.24
N PHE A 115 -31.26 3.67 -42.98
CA PHE A 115 -30.46 3.24 -41.83
C PHE A 115 -30.44 1.71 -41.71
N GLN A 116 -31.60 1.06 -41.83
CA GLN A 116 -31.72 -0.40 -41.85
C GLN A 116 -30.92 -1.01 -43.01
N ARG A 117 -31.01 -0.41 -44.21
CA ARG A 117 -30.24 -0.87 -45.37
C ARG A 117 -28.74 -0.76 -45.13
N ARG A 118 -28.27 0.36 -44.60
CA ARG A 118 -26.85 0.56 -44.29
C ARG A 118 -26.34 -0.46 -43.26
N LEU A 119 -27.08 -0.67 -42.18
CA LEU A 119 -26.72 -1.68 -41.17
C LEU A 119 -26.66 -3.08 -41.79
N SER A 120 -27.62 -3.44 -42.64
CA SER A 120 -27.63 -4.75 -43.31
C SER A 120 -26.49 -4.91 -44.33
N THR A 121 -26.10 -3.85 -45.04
CA THR A 121 -25.04 -3.88 -46.05
C THR A 121 -23.65 -3.93 -45.42
N HIS A 122 -23.48 -3.37 -44.22
CA HIS A 122 -22.19 -3.28 -43.53
C HIS A 122 -22.14 -4.06 -42.20
N TYR A 123 -23.01 -5.07 -42.03
CA TYR A 123 -23.18 -5.76 -40.75
C TYR A 123 -21.87 -6.38 -40.22
N GLU A 124 -21.02 -6.91 -41.10
CA GLU A 124 -19.70 -7.48 -40.74
C GLU A 124 -18.76 -6.44 -40.14
N LEU A 125 -18.75 -5.22 -40.69
CA LEU A 125 -17.92 -4.13 -40.21
C LEU A 125 -18.34 -3.67 -38.81
N TYR A 126 -19.66 -3.50 -38.58
CA TYR A 126 -20.17 -3.17 -37.24
C TYR A 126 -19.95 -4.32 -36.25
N GLY A 127 -20.07 -5.58 -36.68
CA GLY A 127 -19.81 -6.75 -35.85
C GLY A 127 -18.36 -6.87 -35.41
N ILE A 128 -17.41 -6.73 -36.35
CA ILE A 128 -15.97 -6.70 -36.06
C ILE A 128 -15.65 -5.53 -35.13
N TRP A 129 -16.20 -4.34 -35.40
CA TRP A 129 -15.97 -3.18 -34.55
C TRP A 129 -16.49 -3.39 -33.12
N LEU A 130 -17.71 -3.92 -32.96
CA LEU A 130 -18.30 -4.22 -31.66
C LEU A 130 -17.47 -5.26 -30.89
N GLY A 131 -16.98 -6.30 -31.58
CA GLY A 131 -16.15 -7.34 -30.98
C GLY A 131 -14.79 -6.83 -30.49
N PHE A 132 -14.10 -6.04 -31.31
CA PHE A 132 -12.74 -5.56 -31.01
C PHE A 132 -12.70 -4.28 -30.16
N SER A 133 -13.72 -3.43 -30.19
CA SER A 133 -13.73 -2.17 -29.42
C SER A 133 -14.82 -2.10 -28.36
N GLY A 134 -16.00 -2.67 -28.62
CA GLY A 134 -17.15 -2.63 -27.72
C GLY A 134 -16.99 -3.54 -26.50
N ILE A 135 -16.72 -4.83 -26.72
CA ILE A 135 -16.57 -5.82 -25.64
C ILE A 135 -15.45 -5.44 -24.66
N PRO A 136 -14.24 -5.03 -25.11
CA PRO A 136 -13.18 -4.58 -24.21
C PRO A 136 -13.55 -3.35 -23.40
N VAL A 137 -14.25 -2.38 -23.99
CA VAL A 137 -14.72 -1.19 -23.26
C VAL A 137 -15.78 -1.55 -22.22
N LEU A 138 -16.70 -2.48 -22.51
CA LEU A 138 -17.66 -2.96 -21.53
C LEU A 138 -16.99 -3.66 -20.34
N LEU A 139 -15.99 -4.50 -20.61
CA LEU A 139 -15.16 -5.12 -19.57
C LEU A 139 -14.42 -4.05 -18.76
N LEU A 140 -13.85 -3.04 -19.43
CA LEU A 140 -13.22 -1.92 -18.74
C LEU A 140 -14.21 -1.16 -17.87
N CYS A 141 -15.41 -0.84 -18.34
CA CYS A 141 -16.45 -0.20 -17.53
C CYS A 141 -16.79 -1.01 -16.27
N TYR A 142 -16.88 -2.34 -16.40
CA TYR A 142 -17.12 -3.24 -15.26
C TYR A 142 -15.97 -3.19 -14.22
N PHE A 143 -14.72 -3.31 -14.68
CA PHE A 143 -13.55 -3.22 -13.79
C PHE A 143 -13.29 -1.80 -13.26
N PHE A 144 -13.66 -0.77 -14.03
CA PHE A 144 -13.54 0.63 -13.65
C PHE A 144 -14.55 1.01 -12.56
N HIS A 145 -15.75 0.42 -12.57
CA HIS A 145 -16.71 0.58 -11.47
C HIS A 145 -16.14 0.08 -10.14
N LEU A 146 -15.41 -1.04 -10.14
CA LEU A 146 -14.69 -1.55 -8.96
C LEU A 146 -13.62 -0.56 -8.46
N LEU A 147 -12.98 0.20 -9.35
CA LEU A 147 -12.02 1.24 -8.99
C LEU A 147 -12.68 2.51 -8.44
N CYS A 148 -13.87 2.88 -8.93
CA CYS A 148 -14.66 3.99 -8.39
C CYS A 148 -15.22 3.68 -6.99
N LEU A 149 -15.50 2.40 -6.69
CA LEU A 149 -15.93 1.93 -5.36
C LEU A 149 -14.80 1.97 -4.32
N VAL A 150 -13.53 1.94 -4.75
CA VAL A 150 -12.41 2.29 -3.88
C VAL A 150 -12.41 3.82 -3.77
N PRO A 151 -12.69 4.40 -2.58
CA PRO A 151 -12.69 5.85 -2.42
C PRO A 151 -11.37 6.40 -2.95
N GLY A 152 -11.38 7.42 -3.82
CA GLY A 152 -10.14 7.98 -4.38
C GLY A 152 -9.06 8.25 -3.32
N ARG A 153 -9.49 8.62 -2.10
CA ARG A 153 -8.62 8.78 -0.92
C ARG A 153 -7.81 7.54 -0.49
N ARG A 154 -8.28 6.31 -0.75
CA ARG A 154 -7.55 5.05 -0.49
C ARG A 154 -6.57 4.69 -1.62
N LEU A 155 -6.82 5.15 -2.84
CA LEU A 155 -5.93 4.97 -4.01
C LEU A 155 -4.74 5.94 -4.02
N PHE A 156 -4.85 7.05 -3.29
CA PHE A 156 -3.80 8.04 -3.02
C PHE A 156 -3.43 8.02 -1.54
N LEU A 157 -3.13 6.84 -0.99
CA LEU A 157 -2.46 6.75 0.32
C LEU A 157 -1.06 7.34 0.18
N ASP A 158 -1.00 8.67 0.24
CA ASP A 158 0.09 9.32 0.93
C ASP A 158 0.20 8.61 2.29
N ARG A 159 1.39 8.15 2.63
CA ARG A 159 1.68 7.37 3.85
C ARG A 159 1.60 8.27 5.09
N SER A 160 0.66 9.20 5.11
CA SER A 160 0.47 10.25 6.09
C SER A 160 -0.99 10.30 6.55
N TYR A 161 -1.74 9.19 6.40
CA TYR A 161 -3.09 9.08 6.95
C TYR A 161 -3.06 9.37 8.45
N ARG A 162 -3.87 10.34 8.87
CA ARG A 162 -4.10 10.69 10.27
C ARG A 162 -5.57 10.57 10.57
N VAL A 163 -5.90 9.97 11.70
CA VAL A 163 -7.26 9.95 12.23
C VAL A 163 -7.65 11.40 12.59
N LYS A 164 -8.76 11.88 12.02
CA LYS A 164 -9.24 13.26 12.20
C LYS A 164 -10.17 13.45 13.39
N GLU A 165 -10.65 12.34 13.97
CA GLU A 165 -11.66 12.32 15.03
C GLU A 165 -11.11 11.62 16.27
N GLY A 166 -11.39 12.20 17.44
CA GLY A 166 -10.97 11.68 18.74
C GLY A 166 -9.90 12.54 19.44
N PRO A 167 -9.71 12.35 20.76
CA PRO A 167 -8.74 13.13 21.55
C PRO A 167 -7.27 12.80 21.21
N TRP A 168 -7.01 11.70 20.49
CA TRP A 168 -5.68 11.22 20.15
C TRP A 168 -5.55 11.01 18.64
N VAL A 169 -4.50 11.57 18.04
CA VAL A 169 -4.25 11.49 16.59
C VAL A 169 -3.23 10.40 16.29
N ALA A 170 -3.69 9.27 15.78
CA ALA A 170 -2.82 8.23 15.23
C ALA A 170 -2.59 8.47 13.72
N GLY A 171 -1.38 8.18 13.24
CA GLY A 171 -1.10 8.24 11.82
C GLY A 171 0.26 7.69 11.42
N PHE A 172 0.44 7.47 10.13
CA PHE A 172 1.72 7.04 9.57
C PHE A 172 2.76 8.15 9.60
N LEU A 173 4.04 7.77 9.69
CA LEU A 173 5.15 8.72 9.73
C LEU A 173 5.29 9.43 8.38
N ASP A 174 5.13 10.75 8.39
CA ASP A 174 5.32 11.59 7.20
C ASP A 174 6.82 11.81 6.89
N ARG A 175 7.15 12.07 5.61
CA ARG A 175 8.54 12.23 5.14
C ARG A 175 9.27 13.43 5.77
N ASN A 176 8.56 14.49 6.16
CA ASN A 176 9.21 15.67 6.76
C ASN A 176 9.63 15.38 8.20
N LYS A 177 8.77 14.68 8.94
CA LYS A 177 9.02 14.20 10.30
C LYS A 177 10.07 13.09 10.30
N GLU A 178 10.08 12.22 9.30
CA GLU A 178 11.20 11.28 9.08
C GLU A 178 12.54 12.03 8.93
N LYS A 179 12.60 13.07 8.08
CA LYS A 179 13.81 13.91 7.94
C LYS A 179 14.20 14.62 9.23
N GLU A 180 13.24 15.07 10.05
CA GLU A 180 13.51 15.67 11.36
C GLU A 180 14.13 14.64 12.31
N LEU A 181 13.54 13.44 12.39
CA LEU A 181 14.03 12.35 13.24
C LEU A 181 15.40 11.84 12.81
N LEU A 182 15.74 11.88 11.52
CA LEU A 182 17.07 11.53 11.00
C LEU A 182 18.18 12.53 11.40
N LYS A 183 17.82 13.74 11.84
CA LYS A 183 18.79 14.72 12.36
C LYS A 183 19.18 14.42 13.81
N ASN A 184 18.36 13.69 14.54
CA ASN A 184 18.60 13.38 15.94
C ASN A 184 19.79 12.43 16.06
N LYS A 185 20.82 12.87 16.81
CA LYS A 185 22.01 12.04 17.11
C LYS A 185 21.80 11.10 18.28
N LYS A 186 20.84 11.44 19.16
CA LYS A 186 20.50 10.71 20.39
C LYS A 186 18.98 10.53 20.46
N GLY A 187 18.54 9.70 21.40
CA GLY A 187 17.14 9.35 21.58
C GLY A 187 16.86 7.89 21.24
N LEU A 188 15.60 7.51 21.41
CA LEU A 188 15.13 6.14 21.26
C LEU A 188 15.11 5.75 19.78
N SER A 189 15.81 4.66 19.46
CA SER A 189 15.95 4.15 18.10
C SER A 189 14.63 3.59 17.58
N LEU A 190 14.22 4.05 16.39
CA LEU A 190 12.99 3.65 15.69
C LEU A 190 13.23 2.62 14.58
N GLY A 191 14.48 2.37 14.23
CA GLY A 191 14.87 1.52 13.10
C GLY A 191 15.57 2.29 12.00
N VAL A 192 15.92 1.57 10.94
CA VAL A 192 16.56 2.13 9.74
C VAL A 192 15.49 2.23 8.65
N PRO A 193 15.21 3.43 8.09
CA PRO A 193 14.25 3.55 7.01
C PRO A 193 14.75 2.80 5.78
N PHE A 194 13.81 2.14 5.08
CA PHE A 194 14.10 1.48 3.82
C PHE A 194 14.17 2.52 2.70
N ASP A 195 15.32 2.66 2.05
CA ASP A 195 15.47 3.44 0.82
C ASP A 195 15.51 2.49 -0.39
N GLU A 196 14.80 2.86 -1.46
CA GLU A 196 14.68 2.08 -2.71
C GLU A 196 16.03 1.82 -3.38
N LYS A 197 17.07 2.58 -3.01
CA LYS A 197 18.45 2.44 -3.52
C LYS A 197 19.34 1.47 -2.72
N GLY A 198 18.79 0.73 -1.77
CA GLY A 198 19.53 -0.25 -0.98
C GLY A 198 20.26 0.40 0.20
N THR A 199 19.88 -0.01 1.41
CA THR A 199 20.63 0.02 2.67
C THR A 199 21.78 1.05 2.77
N LYS A 200 21.44 2.32 2.97
CA LYS A 200 22.29 3.33 3.64
C LYS A 200 21.44 4.33 4.43
N GLY A 201 20.62 3.83 5.35
CA GLY A 201 19.86 4.70 6.26
C GLY A 201 20.61 4.93 7.57
N ARG A 202 20.65 6.18 8.04
CA ARG A 202 20.93 6.47 9.46
C ARG A 202 19.76 5.95 10.30
N ILE A 203 20.04 5.54 11.55
CA ILE A 203 18.98 5.14 12.48
C ILE A 203 18.09 6.36 12.77
N LEU A 204 16.78 6.20 12.58
CA LEU A 204 15.78 7.17 13.00
C LEU A 204 15.73 7.20 14.52
N ARG A 205 15.78 8.39 15.12
CA ARG A 205 15.77 8.54 16.58
C ARG A 205 14.68 9.48 17.05
N TYR A 206 13.89 8.98 17.99
CA TYR A 206 12.88 9.73 18.71
C TYR A 206 13.51 10.42 19.92
N LEU A 207 13.45 11.75 19.95
CA LEU A 207 13.83 12.53 21.12
C LEU A 207 12.56 13.20 21.66
N PRO A 208 12.15 12.91 22.91
CA PRO A 208 11.03 13.61 23.53
C PRO A 208 11.28 15.12 23.52
N ASN A 209 10.25 15.88 23.17
CA ASN A 209 10.25 17.33 23.20
C ASN A 209 8.90 17.84 23.75
N PRO A 210 8.80 18.07 25.07
CA PRO A 210 7.58 18.55 25.71
C PRO A 210 7.06 19.86 25.11
N SER A 211 7.94 20.77 24.69
CA SER A 211 7.57 22.06 24.08
C SER A 211 6.84 21.92 22.74
N LYS A 212 7.04 20.79 22.04
CA LYS A 212 6.35 20.45 20.79
C LYS A 212 5.20 19.45 21.00
N GLY A 213 4.89 19.08 22.24
CA GLY A 213 3.90 18.03 22.59
C GLY A 213 4.40 16.60 22.40
N TRP A 214 5.72 16.38 22.26
CA TRP A 214 6.32 15.06 22.12
C TRP A 214 6.74 14.54 23.49
N LEU A 215 5.86 13.80 24.16
CA LEU A 215 6.16 13.22 25.46
C LEU A 215 7.05 11.98 25.33
N ALA A 216 7.67 11.56 26.44
CA ALA A 216 8.27 10.24 26.50
C ALA A 216 7.17 9.19 26.26
N GLY A 217 7.41 8.26 25.34
CA GLY A 217 6.42 7.27 24.92
C GLY A 217 6.99 5.86 24.90
N HIS A 218 6.09 4.87 24.88
CA HIS A 218 6.46 3.47 24.71
C HIS A 218 6.49 3.11 23.22
N HIS A 219 7.44 2.26 22.84
CA HIS A 219 7.63 1.87 21.45
C HIS A 219 7.41 0.37 21.29
N VAL A 220 6.67 0.01 20.24
CA VAL A 220 6.46 -1.38 19.84
C VAL A 220 7.08 -1.57 18.46
N VAL A 221 7.98 -2.56 18.35
CA VAL A 221 8.62 -2.92 17.09
C VAL A 221 8.02 -4.23 16.58
N ILE A 222 7.32 -4.15 15.45
CA ILE A 222 6.71 -5.30 14.79
C ILE A 222 7.60 -5.69 13.61
N SER A 223 8.20 -6.88 13.65
CA SER A 223 9.11 -7.38 12.62
C SER A 223 9.18 -8.90 12.65
N GLY A 224 9.21 -9.53 11.46
CA GLY A 224 9.38 -10.97 11.33
C GLY A 224 10.74 -11.47 11.81
N SER A 225 10.92 -12.79 11.83
CA SER A 225 12.23 -13.40 12.04
C SER A 225 13.22 -12.88 10.99
N GLN A 226 14.44 -12.54 11.44
CA GLN A 226 15.48 -11.94 10.60
C GLN A 226 15.13 -10.58 9.96
N GLY A 227 14.01 -9.95 10.33
CA GLY A 227 13.61 -8.63 9.83
C GLY A 227 14.40 -7.44 10.42
N GLY A 228 15.52 -7.70 11.09
CA GLY A 228 16.43 -6.66 11.57
C GLY A 228 16.03 -5.92 12.85
N LYS A 229 14.97 -6.33 13.58
CA LYS A 229 14.55 -5.66 14.83
C LYS A 229 15.65 -5.53 15.89
N GLY A 230 16.49 -6.56 16.02
CA GLY A 230 17.62 -6.57 16.97
C GLY A 230 18.66 -5.50 16.61
N VAL A 231 19.12 -5.51 15.37
CA VAL A 231 20.20 -4.64 14.88
C VAL A 231 19.76 -3.18 14.71
N SER A 232 18.51 -2.95 14.27
CA SER A 232 18.05 -1.61 13.91
C SER A 232 17.36 -0.85 15.05
N CYS A 233 16.81 -1.57 16.05
CA CYS A 233 16.08 -0.96 17.16
C CYS A 233 16.69 -1.30 18.52
N VAL A 234 16.77 -2.60 18.86
CA VAL A 234 17.07 -3.05 20.24
C VAL A 234 18.51 -2.78 20.64
N LEU A 235 19.50 -3.23 19.86
CA LEU A 235 20.93 -3.01 20.15
C LEU A 235 21.26 -1.51 20.25
N PRO A 236 20.87 -0.66 19.28
CA PRO A 236 21.03 0.78 19.41
C PRO A 236 20.37 1.35 20.68
N ALA A 237 19.15 0.91 21.03
CA ALA A 237 18.48 1.41 22.23
C ALA A 237 19.30 1.12 23.51
N ILE A 238 19.89 -0.07 23.65
CA ILE A 238 20.71 -0.45 24.81
C ILE A 238 22.05 0.32 24.84
N LEU A 239 22.71 0.42 23.68
CA LEU A 239 24.03 1.04 23.55
C LEU A 239 23.96 2.56 23.72
N ASP A 240 22.96 3.20 23.13
CA ASP A 240 22.82 4.66 23.11
C ASP A 240 22.16 5.23 24.36
N HIS A 241 21.38 4.45 25.10
CA HIS A 241 20.73 4.94 26.31
C HIS A 241 21.78 5.25 27.37
N GLU A 242 21.80 6.49 27.88
CA GLU A 242 22.81 6.87 28.87
C GLU A 242 22.49 6.33 30.26
N GLY A 243 21.21 6.15 30.62
CA GLY A 243 20.76 5.70 31.94
C GLY A 243 20.84 4.19 32.19
N PRO A 244 20.26 3.69 33.29
CA PRO A 244 20.11 2.27 33.57
C PRO A 244 19.21 1.59 32.54
N VAL A 245 19.46 0.31 32.26
CA VAL A 245 18.67 -0.49 31.31
C VAL A 245 18.44 -1.87 31.92
N ALA A 246 17.19 -2.31 31.94
CA ALA A 246 16.81 -3.70 32.20
C ALA A 246 16.40 -4.34 30.87
N VAL A 247 16.90 -5.56 30.59
CA VAL A 247 16.69 -6.24 29.31
C VAL A 247 16.25 -7.67 29.57
N LEU A 248 15.13 -8.08 28.98
CA LEU A 248 14.75 -9.49 28.88
C LEU A 248 15.43 -10.09 27.65
N ASP A 249 16.42 -10.95 27.86
CA ASP A 249 17.23 -11.54 26.79
C ASP A 249 17.26 -13.06 26.90
N ILE A 250 16.23 -13.70 26.34
CA ILE A 250 16.04 -15.16 26.41
C ILE A 250 17.22 -15.93 25.79
N LYS A 251 17.90 -15.34 24.80
CA LYS A 251 19.01 -15.98 24.07
C LYS A 251 20.40 -15.56 24.55
N GLY A 252 20.51 -14.45 25.28
CA GLY A 252 21.79 -13.92 25.72
C GLY A 252 22.59 -13.11 24.69
N GLU A 253 22.07 -12.95 23.47
CA GLU A 253 22.75 -12.26 22.37
C GLU A 253 22.95 -10.77 22.68
N LEU A 254 21.98 -10.13 23.34
CA LEU A 254 22.05 -8.71 23.68
C LEU A 254 23.07 -8.49 24.79
N PHE A 255 23.10 -9.35 25.80
CA PHE A 255 24.12 -9.30 26.85
C PHE A 255 25.52 -9.44 26.25
N ALA A 256 25.76 -10.50 25.47
CA ALA A 256 27.04 -10.79 24.85
C ALA A 256 27.56 -9.62 23.99
N MET A 257 26.67 -8.97 23.22
CA MET A 257 27.04 -7.86 22.34
C MET A 257 27.21 -6.52 23.06
N THR A 258 26.51 -6.27 24.16
CA THR A 258 26.43 -4.92 24.76
C THR A 258 27.22 -4.76 26.04
N GLN A 259 27.50 -5.84 26.79
CA GLN A 259 28.09 -5.73 28.14
C GLN A 259 29.40 -4.91 28.19
N LYS A 260 30.28 -5.07 27.20
CA LYS A 260 31.58 -4.37 27.16
C LYS A 260 31.41 -2.87 27.00
N GLU A 261 30.54 -2.44 26.10
CA GLU A 261 30.26 -1.02 25.87
C GLU A 261 29.53 -0.40 27.06
N ARG A 262 28.61 -1.13 27.70
CA ARG A 262 27.96 -0.69 28.93
C ARG A 262 28.96 -0.51 30.08
N LYS A 263 29.90 -1.45 30.27
CA LYS A 263 31.00 -1.35 31.25
C LYS A 263 31.89 -0.14 30.95
N LYS A 264 32.25 0.11 29.69
CA LYS A 264 33.02 1.31 29.28
C LYS A 264 32.33 2.63 29.62
N LYS A 265 30.99 2.66 29.63
CA LYS A 265 30.20 3.81 30.11
C LYS A 265 30.15 3.93 31.65
N GLY A 266 30.97 3.18 32.37
CA GLY A 266 30.99 3.18 33.85
C GLY A 266 29.75 2.54 34.47
N ARG A 267 29.00 1.71 33.72
CA ARG A 267 27.80 1.04 34.24
C ARG A 267 28.17 -0.31 34.85
N LYS A 268 27.62 -0.61 36.03
CA LYS A 268 27.57 -1.96 36.57
C LYS A 268 26.70 -2.81 35.65
N VAL A 269 27.22 -3.94 35.19
CA VAL A 269 26.48 -4.88 34.34
C VAL A 269 26.28 -6.17 35.13
N VAL A 270 25.02 -6.55 35.29
CA VAL A 270 24.56 -7.72 36.02
C VAL A 270 23.73 -8.56 35.06
N VAL A 271 23.86 -9.89 35.15
CA VAL A 271 23.04 -10.83 34.39
C VAL A 271 22.47 -11.86 35.35
N LEU A 272 21.14 -12.00 35.37
CA LEU A 272 20.47 -13.09 36.08
C LEU A 272 20.37 -14.26 35.10
N ASN A 273 21.27 -15.24 35.23
CA ASN A 273 21.41 -16.33 34.28
C ASN A 273 21.25 -17.70 34.97
N PRO A 274 20.05 -18.03 35.50
CA PRO A 274 19.86 -19.23 36.34
C PRO A 274 20.14 -20.55 35.61
N PHE A 275 20.19 -20.54 34.28
CA PHE A 275 20.41 -21.73 33.44
C PHE A 275 21.74 -21.73 32.70
N ASN A 276 22.68 -20.82 33.03
CA ASN A 276 24.00 -20.74 32.39
C ASN A 276 23.94 -20.64 30.85
N VAL A 277 22.97 -19.89 30.29
CA VAL A 277 22.75 -19.78 28.84
C VAL A 277 23.89 -19.07 28.12
N VAL A 278 24.50 -18.05 28.75
CA VAL A 278 25.54 -17.20 28.13
C VAL A 278 26.92 -17.41 28.73
N GLU A 279 26.98 -17.36 30.06
CA GLU A 279 28.18 -17.58 30.88
C GLU A 279 27.76 -18.27 32.19
N GLU A 280 28.72 -18.77 32.96
CA GLU A 280 28.42 -19.31 34.29
C GLU A 280 27.75 -18.25 35.17
N ASN A 281 26.72 -18.64 35.92
CA ASN A 281 25.96 -17.72 36.74
C ASN A 281 26.81 -17.16 37.88
N GLN A 282 27.06 -15.85 37.83
CA GLN A 282 27.82 -15.13 38.86
C GLN A 282 26.94 -14.30 39.79
N TRP A 283 25.67 -14.12 39.45
CA TRP A 283 24.76 -13.23 40.17
C TRP A 283 23.53 -13.97 40.65
N HIS A 284 23.09 -13.61 41.84
CA HIS A 284 21.92 -14.18 42.47
C HIS A 284 21.00 -13.04 42.88
N TRP A 285 19.70 -13.26 42.75
CA TRP A 285 18.69 -12.34 43.23
C TRP A 285 17.61 -13.15 43.94
N ASN A 286 17.36 -12.80 45.19
CA ASN A 286 16.25 -13.33 45.95
C ASN A 286 15.09 -12.32 45.88
N PRO A 287 13.95 -12.64 45.24
CA PRO A 287 12.81 -11.74 45.18
C PRO A 287 12.25 -11.40 46.56
N LEU A 288 12.42 -12.28 47.56
CA LEU A 288 11.93 -12.04 48.92
C LEU A 288 12.67 -10.90 49.63
N ASP A 289 13.89 -10.56 49.20
CA ASP A 289 14.64 -9.41 49.72
C ASP A 289 13.95 -8.06 49.37
N TYR A 290 12.97 -8.08 48.45
CA TYR A 290 12.17 -6.92 48.09
C TYR A 290 11.08 -6.59 49.13
N ILE A 291 10.69 -7.56 49.96
CA ILE A 291 9.56 -7.42 50.89
C ILE A 291 9.98 -6.56 52.08
N ARG A 292 9.44 -5.34 52.15
CA ARG A 292 9.66 -4.46 53.29
C ARG A 292 8.66 -4.75 54.41
N PRO A 293 9.08 -4.88 55.68
CA PRO A 293 8.17 -5.19 56.79
C PRO A 293 6.98 -4.23 56.91
N GLU A 294 7.20 -2.94 56.64
CA GLU A 294 6.17 -1.90 56.72
C GLU A 294 5.17 -1.91 55.55
N GLU A 295 5.53 -2.53 54.42
CA GLU A 295 4.69 -2.65 53.20
C GLU A 295 4.43 -4.13 52.87
N PHE A 296 4.49 -5.02 53.87
CA PHE A 296 4.51 -6.47 53.68
C PHE A 296 3.40 -6.99 52.76
N GLU A 297 2.15 -6.57 52.99
CA GLU A 297 1.02 -7.02 52.17
C GLU A 297 1.17 -6.59 50.71
N ARG A 298 1.60 -5.34 50.49
CA ARG A 298 1.76 -4.77 49.15
C ARG A 298 2.91 -5.42 48.40
N ASP A 299 4.08 -5.52 49.04
CA ASP A 299 5.29 -6.03 48.40
C ASP A 299 5.18 -7.55 48.16
N SER A 300 4.58 -8.31 49.09
CA SER A 300 4.28 -9.73 48.89
C SER A 300 3.30 -9.94 47.74
N ARG A 301 2.23 -9.13 47.64
CA ARG A 301 1.26 -9.24 46.54
C ARG A 301 1.89 -9.02 45.17
N ILE A 302 2.84 -8.09 45.03
CA ILE A 302 3.57 -7.88 43.76
C ILE A 302 4.35 -9.14 43.34
N ILE A 303 4.98 -9.82 44.29
CA ILE A 303 5.73 -11.07 44.01
C ILE A 303 4.76 -12.20 43.63
N ILE A 304 3.66 -12.33 44.37
CA ILE A 304 2.62 -13.33 44.11
C ILE A 304 2.01 -13.13 42.71
N GLU A 305 1.65 -11.90 42.35
CA GLU A 305 1.13 -11.55 41.03
C GLU A 305 2.12 -11.87 39.89
N GLY A 306 3.42 -11.71 40.15
CA GLY A 306 4.47 -12.06 39.18
C GLY A 306 4.72 -13.57 39.04
N LEU A 307 4.35 -14.37 40.04
CA LEU A 307 4.54 -15.82 40.06
C LEU A 307 3.34 -16.57 39.47
N LEU A 308 2.13 -16.05 39.69
CA LEU A 308 0.90 -16.67 39.26
C LEU A 308 0.56 -16.31 37.81
N GLU A 309 -0.11 -17.22 37.11
CA GLU A 309 -0.70 -16.90 35.81
C GLU A 309 -1.77 -15.80 35.97
N PRO A 310 -1.85 -14.84 35.04
CA PRO A 310 -2.88 -13.79 35.11
C PRO A 310 -4.28 -14.36 35.23
N GLU A 311 -5.11 -13.69 36.02
CA GLU A 311 -6.49 -14.09 36.27
C GLU A 311 -7.32 -14.05 34.97
N THR A 312 -8.07 -15.12 34.75
CA THR A 312 -9.04 -15.30 33.68
C THR A 312 -10.34 -15.84 34.26
N PRO A 313 -11.47 -15.74 33.54
CA PRO A 313 -12.74 -16.32 33.99
C PRO A 313 -12.68 -17.82 34.28
N TYR A 314 -11.70 -18.55 33.73
CA TYR A 314 -11.58 -20.00 33.87
C TYR A 314 -10.68 -20.44 35.03
N ASN A 315 -9.71 -19.61 35.46
CA ASN A 315 -8.76 -19.96 36.52
C ASN A 315 -8.95 -19.13 37.81
N GLN A 316 -9.92 -18.20 37.86
CA GLN A 316 -10.17 -17.31 39.00
C GLN A 316 -10.23 -18.00 40.37
N HIS A 317 -10.94 -19.13 40.47
CA HIS A 317 -11.03 -19.89 41.73
C HIS A 317 -9.65 -20.37 42.21
N PHE A 318 -8.86 -20.93 41.29
CA PHE A 318 -7.51 -21.44 41.58
C PHE A 318 -6.51 -20.31 41.82
N TYR A 319 -6.62 -19.21 41.07
CA TYR A 319 -5.80 -18.02 41.28
C TYR A 319 -5.96 -17.49 42.71
N LYS A 320 -7.21 -17.33 43.17
CA LYS A 320 -7.49 -16.84 44.52
C LYS A 320 -6.92 -17.76 45.60
N ILE A 321 -7.15 -19.07 45.49
CA ILE A 321 -6.60 -20.03 46.47
C ILE A 321 -5.07 -19.99 46.48
N ALA A 322 -4.43 -19.96 45.30
CA ALA A 322 -2.98 -19.91 45.21
C ALA A 322 -2.41 -18.60 45.81
N ALA A 323 -3.07 -17.47 45.55
CA ALA A 323 -2.69 -16.18 46.12
C ALA A 323 -2.88 -16.10 47.63
N ASP A 324 -3.89 -16.78 48.19
CA ASP A 324 -4.12 -16.83 49.64
C ASP A 324 -3.12 -17.77 50.37
N ILE A 325 -2.56 -18.75 49.66
CA ILE A 325 -1.55 -19.69 50.20
C ILE A 325 -0.14 -19.07 50.23
N LEU A 326 0.22 -18.34 49.18
CA LEU A 326 1.55 -17.74 48.99
C LEU A 326 1.77 -16.51 49.88
#